data_AF-A0AA43HRX9-F1
#
_entry.id   AF-A0AA43HRX9-F1
#
_cell.length_a   1.000
_cell.length_b   1.000
_cell.length_c   1.000
_cell.angle_alpha   90.00
_cell.angle_beta   90.00
_cell.angle_gamma   90.00
#
_symmetry.space_group_name_H-M   'P 1'
#
loop_
_entity.id
_entity.type
_entity.pdbx_description
1 polymer ?
#
loop_
_entity_poly.entity_id
_entity_poly.type
_entity_poly.pdbx_seq_one_letter_code
_entity_poly.pdbx_strand_id
1 'polypeptide(L)'
;MKKSLLYFLLLVFTVNTYSQNEHAKLVELGKAYKNFMFINDPTNEFIAGLKVNTPENLTAARDFIIQTIIPKTKIINKAYLALPDEQTLKNIYIIRAVNYNLHAKEPVANERIVDSLMDVTVSRNELIDSYYSMLFASYGNKVKPFNMSKINFNLSEYNLQNDTEKGIFFLRCMEYCGKNIWGLINIAKPMNTKGAYDYIKKFPKFNGLKYYQYNDFNFPDFEMIIYTNRGKESYKDFFINKYYEVLLNHLICLKKENRPEKEYHEVLLGSILKDKDYYKHSKNKSILDGLFSEVSRDR
;
A
#
# COMPACT_ATOMS: atom_id res chain seq x y z
N MET A 1 35.73 14.67 -39.59
CA MET A 1 35.74 13.38 -38.87
C MET A 1 36.25 13.48 -37.42
N LYS A 2 37.43 14.04 -37.13
CA LYS A 2 37.97 14.09 -35.74
C LYS A 2 37.09 14.81 -34.71
N LYS A 3 36.44 15.93 -35.05
CA LYS A 3 35.53 16.67 -34.14
C LYS A 3 34.25 15.88 -33.82
N SER A 4 33.65 15.23 -34.82
CA SER A 4 32.42 14.45 -34.65
C SER A 4 32.64 13.18 -33.82
N LEU A 5 33.80 12.53 -33.93
CA LEU A 5 34.20 11.41 -33.07
C LEU A 5 34.40 11.84 -31.61
N LEU A 6 34.98 13.03 -31.38
CA LEU A 6 35.19 13.59 -30.04
C LEU A 6 33.85 13.96 -29.37
N TYR A 7 32.91 14.57 -30.11
CA TYR A 7 31.57 14.84 -29.60
C TYR A 7 30.78 13.55 -29.29
N PHE A 8 30.93 12.52 -30.12
CA PHE A 8 30.32 11.21 -29.87
C PHE A 8 30.91 10.53 -28.63
N LEU A 9 32.23 10.56 -28.45
CA LEU A 9 32.90 10.05 -27.25
C LEU A 9 32.50 10.81 -25.99
N LEU A 10 32.45 12.15 -26.03
CA LEU A 10 31.97 12.97 -24.92
C LEU A 10 30.52 12.65 -24.56
N LEU A 11 29.64 12.47 -25.55
CA LEU A 11 28.24 12.08 -25.35
C LEU A 11 28.14 10.70 -24.70
N VAL A 12 28.91 9.71 -25.17
CA VAL A 12 28.93 8.36 -24.60
C VAL A 12 29.46 8.38 -23.16
N PHE A 13 30.46 9.21 -22.86
CA PHE A 13 30.97 9.35 -21.50
C PHE A 13 29.97 10.03 -20.55
N THR A 14 29.25 11.08 -20.98
CA THR A 14 28.26 11.75 -20.13
C THR A 14 27.02 10.90 -19.88
N VAL A 15 26.59 10.10 -20.85
CA VAL A 15 25.44 9.18 -20.68
C VAL A 15 25.80 8.05 -19.71
N ASN A 16 27.00 7.49 -19.79
CA ASN A 16 27.43 6.41 -18.88
C ASN A 16 27.59 6.88 -17.42
N THR A 17 28.13 8.08 -17.18
CA THR A 17 28.26 8.61 -15.81
C THR A 17 26.92 8.97 -15.20
N TYR A 18 25.96 9.45 -16.02
CA TYR A 18 24.61 9.77 -15.55
C TYR A 18 23.83 8.50 -15.14
N SER A 19 23.84 7.47 -15.99
CA SER A 19 23.18 6.19 -15.69
C SER A 19 23.76 5.50 -14.45
N GLN A 20 25.09 5.48 -14.29
CA GLN A 20 25.71 4.89 -13.09
C GLN A 20 25.31 5.64 -11.80
N ASN A 21 25.16 6.96 -11.86
CA ASN A 21 24.70 7.75 -10.72
C ASN A 21 23.23 7.46 -10.37
N GLU A 22 22.38 7.30 -11.36
CA GLU A 22 20.98 6.91 -11.18
C GLU A 22 20.85 5.53 -10.49
N HIS A 23 21.58 4.52 -10.97
CA HIS A 23 21.53 3.18 -10.41
C HIS A 23 22.00 3.17 -8.95
N ALA A 24 23.13 3.83 -8.68
CA ALA A 24 23.66 3.95 -7.33
C ALA A 24 22.65 4.63 -6.39
N LYS A 25 21.98 5.68 -6.86
CA LYS A 25 20.98 6.41 -6.07
C LYS A 25 19.73 5.58 -5.80
N LEU A 26 19.22 4.79 -6.76
CA LEU A 26 18.10 3.86 -6.51
C LEU A 26 18.46 2.81 -5.45
N VAL A 27 19.68 2.26 -5.50
CA VAL A 27 20.17 1.32 -4.48
C VAL A 27 20.29 1.98 -3.11
N GLU A 28 20.85 3.20 -3.05
CA GLU A 28 20.96 3.99 -1.81
C GLU A 28 19.59 4.22 -1.16
N LEU A 29 18.59 4.63 -1.94
CA LEU A 29 17.22 4.83 -1.47
C LEU A 29 16.58 3.53 -0.99
N GLY A 30 16.83 2.40 -1.67
CA GLY A 30 16.37 1.07 -1.23
C GLY A 30 16.95 0.66 0.12
N LYS A 31 18.25 0.91 0.33
CA LYS A 31 18.92 0.67 1.63
C LYS A 31 18.38 1.60 2.72
N ALA A 32 18.14 2.87 2.40
CA ALA A 32 17.55 3.83 3.34
C ALA A 32 16.16 3.39 3.77
N TYR A 33 15.29 3.01 2.82
CA TYR A 33 13.97 2.48 3.11
C TYR A 33 14.06 1.25 4.03
N LYS A 34 14.86 0.24 3.67
CA LYS A 34 15.05 -0.97 4.47
C LYS A 34 15.44 -0.68 5.92
N ASN A 35 16.35 0.26 6.13
CA ASN A 35 16.92 0.52 7.46
C ASN A 35 15.98 1.32 8.36
N PHE A 36 15.13 2.16 7.78
CA PHE A 36 14.37 3.17 8.52
C PHE A 36 12.86 3.10 8.31
N MET A 37 12.30 2.23 7.46
CA MET A 37 10.85 2.15 7.21
C MET A 37 10.02 1.70 8.42
N PHE A 38 10.64 1.11 9.44
CA PHE A 38 9.96 0.54 10.61
C PHE A 38 10.17 1.38 11.88
N ILE A 39 10.95 0.90 12.85
CA ILE A 39 11.11 1.55 14.16
C ILE A 39 12.23 2.60 14.17
N ASN A 40 13.31 2.39 13.42
CA ASN A 40 14.48 3.28 13.46
C ASN A 40 14.20 4.59 12.73
N ASP A 41 14.75 5.69 13.26
CA ASP A 41 14.68 7.01 12.63
C ASP A 41 16.07 7.46 12.15
N PRO A 42 16.16 8.05 10.95
CA PRO A 42 17.42 8.58 10.42
C PRO A 42 17.79 9.91 11.09
N THR A 43 19.09 10.23 11.14
CA THR A 43 19.55 11.56 11.55
C THR A 43 19.31 12.60 10.45
N ASN A 44 19.35 13.89 10.81
CA ASN A 44 19.18 14.97 9.84
C ASN A 44 20.31 14.98 8.80
N GLU A 45 21.53 14.64 9.21
CA GLU A 45 22.70 14.53 8.33
C GLU A 45 22.52 13.41 7.32
N PHE A 46 21.97 12.26 7.74
CA PHE A 46 21.64 11.17 6.83
C PHE A 46 20.60 11.62 5.78
N ILE A 47 19.53 12.30 6.22
CA ILE A 47 18.50 12.84 5.32
C ILE A 47 19.09 13.88 4.35
N ALA A 48 19.97 14.75 4.81
CA ALA A 48 20.67 15.71 3.95
C ALA A 48 21.52 14.97 2.91
N GLY A 49 22.24 13.93 3.32
CA GLY A 49 23.03 13.07 2.44
C GLY A 49 22.21 12.45 1.30
N LEU A 50 21.00 11.96 1.59
CA LEU A 50 20.11 11.40 0.56
C LEU A 50 19.76 12.40 -0.55
N LYS A 51 19.75 13.71 -0.25
CA LYS A 51 19.45 14.77 -1.23
C LYS A 51 20.64 15.13 -2.12
N VAL A 52 21.86 14.88 -1.65
CA VAL A 52 23.09 15.20 -2.40
C VAL A 52 23.18 14.29 -3.62
N ASN A 53 23.60 14.86 -4.75
CA ASN A 53 23.81 14.15 -6.02
C ASN A 53 22.61 13.33 -6.48
N THR A 54 21.37 13.73 -6.13
CA THR A 54 20.16 13.08 -6.65
C THR A 54 19.91 13.55 -8.07
N PRO A 55 19.89 12.66 -9.07
CA PRO A 55 19.43 13.00 -10.42
C PRO A 55 18.03 13.62 -10.40
N GLU A 56 17.77 14.55 -11.32
CA GLU A 56 16.50 15.30 -11.37
C GLU A 56 15.29 14.36 -11.49
N ASN A 57 15.38 13.34 -12.35
CA ASN A 57 14.38 12.30 -12.55
C ASN A 57 14.12 11.41 -11.31
N LEU A 58 14.98 11.45 -10.29
CA LEU A 58 14.82 10.71 -9.03
C LEU A 58 14.33 11.60 -7.86
N THR A 59 14.16 12.91 -8.06
CA THR A 59 13.82 13.84 -6.98
C THR A 59 12.50 13.49 -6.28
N ALA A 60 11.43 13.23 -7.05
CA ALA A 60 10.14 12.89 -6.48
C ALA A 60 10.15 11.54 -5.74
N ALA A 61 10.83 10.53 -6.31
CA ALA A 61 11.01 9.23 -5.67
C ALA A 61 11.82 9.36 -4.37
N ARG A 62 12.92 10.12 -4.37
CA ARG A 62 13.69 10.42 -3.15
C ARG A 62 12.81 11.07 -2.08
N ASP A 63 12.05 12.10 -2.44
CA ASP A 63 11.24 12.84 -1.47
C ASP A 63 10.13 11.97 -0.87
N PHE A 64 9.53 11.10 -1.68
CA PHE A 64 8.64 10.05 -1.21
C PHE A 64 9.35 9.13 -0.21
N ILE A 65 10.52 8.57 -0.55
CA ILE A 65 11.28 7.70 0.35
C ILE A 65 11.64 8.40 1.66
N ILE A 66 12.08 9.66 1.62
CA ILE A 66 12.34 10.45 2.83
C ILE A 66 11.07 10.52 3.70
N GLN A 67 9.91 10.83 3.12
CA GLN A 67 8.66 10.80 3.89
C GLN A 67 8.33 9.42 4.44
N THR A 68 8.75 8.34 3.79
CA THR A 68 8.49 6.99 4.31
C THR A 68 9.35 6.58 5.50
N ILE A 69 10.44 7.31 5.78
CA ILE A 69 11.42 6.92 6.80
C ILE A 69 11.54 7.90 7.97
N ILE A 70 11.07 9.15 7.83
CA ILE A 70 11.17 10.15 8.90
C ILE A 70 10.05 10.03 9.94
N PRO A 71 10.32 10.39 11.20
CA PRO A 71 9.26 10.64 12.18
C PRO A 71 8.43 11.87 11.78
N LYS A 72 7.18 11.95 12.27
CA LYS A 72 6.23 13.04 11.94
C LYS A 72 6.03 13.23 10.43
N THR A 73 6.05 12.12 9.70
CA THR A 73 5.85 12.08 8.26
C THR A 73 4.58 12.80 7.81
N LYS A 74 4.65 13.44 6.65
CA LYS A 74 3.52 14.05 5.95
C LYS A 74 3.01 13.16 4.81
N ILE A 75 3.30 11.85 4.83
CA ILE A 75 2.98 10.91 3.73
C ILE A 75 1.47 10.81 3.41
N ILE A 76 0.59 11.24 4.31
CA ILE A 76 -0.87 11.33 4.08
C ILE A 76 -1.34 12.70 3.58
N ASN A 77 -0.43 13.63 3.29
CA ASN A 77 -0.80 14.87 2.64
C ASN A 77 -1.15 14.61 1.18
N LYS A 78 -2.01 15.47 0.61
CA LYS A 78 -2.46 15.39 -0.79
C LYS A 78 -1.30 15.20 -1.79
N ALA A 79 -0.16 15.84 -1.56
CA ALA A 79 1.03 15.73 -2.42
C ALA A 79 1.57 14.29 -2.58
N TYR A 80 1.34 13.41 -1.60
CA TYR A 80 1.75 12.00 -1.64
C TYR A 80 0.56 11.06 -1.83
N LEU A 81 -0.66 11.49 -1.50
CA LEU A 81 -1.86 10.71 -1.81
C LEU A 81 -2.16 10.74 -3.31
N ALA A 82 -1.90 11.86 -3.98
CA ALA A 82 -1.99 11.96 -5.42
C ALA A 82 -0.93 11.09 -6.10
N LEU A 83 -1.33 10.36 -7.15
CA LEU A 83 -0.39 9.58 -7.94
C LEU A 83 0.63 10.50 -8.61
N PRO A 84 1.94 10.21 -8.48
CA PRO A 84 2.97 10.87 -9.26
C PRO A 84 2.98 10.33 -10.69
N ASP A 85 3.89 10.86 -11.51
CA ASP A 85 4.11 10.37 -12.87
C ASP A 85 4.61 8.91 -12.89
N GLU A 86 4.54 8.31 -14.08
CA GLU A 86 4.86 6.89 -14.27
C GLU A 86 6.33 6.56 -14.01
N GLN A 87 7.25 7.48 -14.34
CA GLN A 87 8.67 7.29 -14.06
C GLN A 87 8.92 7.29 -12.54
N THR A 88 8.30 8.20 -11.80
CA THR A 88 8.38 8.23 -10.34
C THR A 88 7.81 6.94 -9.72
N LEU A 89 6.66 6.45 -10.21
CA LEU A 89 6.09 5.18 -9.77
C LEU A 89 7.05 4.01 -10.04
N LYS A 90 7.65 3.97 -11.22
CA LYS A 90 8.64 2.96 -11.61
C LYS A 90 9.89 3.00 -10.72
N ASN A 91 10.41 4.18 -10.44
CA ASN A 91 11.56 4.36 -9.54
C ASN A 91 11.25 3.84 -8.13
N ILE A 92 10.07 4.15 -7.58
CA ILE A 92 9.63 3.67 -6.27
C ILE A 92 9.47 2.14 -6.27
N TYR A 93 8.96 1.56 -7.36
CA TYR A 93 8.87 0.11 -7.53
C TYR A 93 10.25 -0.55 -7.48
N ILE A 94 11.25 0.00 -8.17
CA ILE A 94 12.63 -0.50 -8.15
C ILE A 94 13.23 -0.39 -6.74
N ILE A 95 13.05 0.75 -6.07
CA ILE A 95 13.52 0.97 -4.69
C ILE A 95 12.95 -0.08 -3.73
N ARG A 96 11.66 -0.43 -3.87
CA ARG A 96 11.02 -1.51 -3.10
C ARG A 96 11.61 -2.88 -3.43
N ALA A 97 11.89 -3.16 -4.69
CA ALA A 97 12.52 -4.43 -5.10
C ALA A 97 13.92 -4.58 -4.51
N VAL A 98 14.72 -3.51 -4.47
CA VAL A 98 16.01 -3.48 -3.76
C VAL A 98 15.80 -3.80 -2.27
N ASN A 99 14.83 -3.16 -1.61
CA ASN A 99 14.51 -3.47 -0.22
C ASN A 99 14.15 -4.96 -0.01
N TYR A 100 13.35 -5.56 -0.90
CA TYR A 100 13.04 -6.99 -0.82
C TYR A 100 14.24 -7.89 -1.03
N ASN A 101 15.12 -7.55 -1.97
CA ASN A 101 16.37 -8.26 -2.15
C ASN A 101 17.23 -8.23 -0.88
N LEU A 102 17.30 -7.08 -0.19
CA LEU A 102 18.03 -6.95 1.09
C LEU A 102 17.46 -7.83 2.24
N HIS A 103 16.24 -8.35 2.09
CA HIS A 103 15.60 -9.28 3.02
C HIS A 103 15.61 -10.74 2.53
N ALA A 104 16.10 -11.01 1.32
CA ALA A 104 16.16 -12.35 0.76
C ALA A 104 17.17 -13.23 1.52
N LYS A 105 16.89 -14.54 1.57
CA LYS A 105 17.81 -15.52 2.15
C LYS A 105 19.15 -15.55 1.41
N GLU A 106 19.09 -15.42 0.09
CA GLU A 106 20.23 -15.41 -0.83
C GLU A 106 20.12 -14.17 -1.73
N PRO A 107 20.54 -12.99 -1.23
CA PRO A 107 20.42 -11.75 -1.98
C PRO A 107 21.36 -11.75 -3.20
N VAL A 108 20.88 -11.25 -4.34
CA VAL A 108 21.73 -10.94 -5.49
C VAL A 108 22.32 -9.54 -5.35
N ALA A 109 23.26 -9.16 -6.22
CA ALA A 109 23.74 -7.78 -6.29
C ALA A 109 22.57 -6.81 -6.59
N ASN A 110 22.45 -5.73 -5.84
CA ASN A 110 21.31 -4.81 -5.97
C ASN A 110 21.31 -4.09 -7.32
N GLU A 111 22.50 -3.86 -7.87
CA GLU A 111 22.71 -3.27 -9.19
C GLU A 111 22.03 -4.15 -10.26
N ARG A 112 22.13 -5.49 -10.14
CA ARG A 112 21.42 -6.40 -11.04
C ARG A 112 19.90 -6.30 -10.93
N ILE A 113 19.37 -6.01 -9.75
CA ILE A 113 17.92 -5.77 -9.56
C ILE A 113 17.51 -4.51 -10.31
N VAL A 114 18.26 -3.42 -10.13
CA VAL A 114 18.00 -2.15 -10.83
C VAL A 114 18.07 -2.37 -12.34
N ASP A 115 19.17 -2.93 -12.85
CA ASP A 115 19.36 -3.21 -14.28
C ASP A 115 18.21 -4.04 -14.85
N SER A 116 17.81 -5.11 -14.15
CA SER A 116 16.74 -6.00 -14.61
C SER A 116 15.36 -5.34 -14.67
N LEU A 117 15.15 -4.23 -13.95
CA LEU A 117 13.86 -3.57 -13.85
C LEU A 117 13.79 -2.27 -14.63
N MET A 118 14.91 -1.60 -14.95
CA MET A 118 14.89 -0.33 -15.67
C MET A 118 14.18 -0.44 -17.03
N ASP A 119 14.50 -1.46 -17.82
CA ASP A 119 13.96 -1.62 -19.18
C ASP A 119 12.71 -2.51 -19.25
N VAL A 120 12.32 -3.14 -18.13
CA VAL A 120 11.15 -4.01 -18.10
C VAL A 120 9.87 -3.20 -17.96
N THR A 121 8.92 -3.41 -18.87
CA THR A 121 7.57 -2.88 -18.70
C THR A 121 6.88 -3.59 -17.53
N VAL A 122 6.59 -2.83 -16.47
CA VAL A 122 5.79 -3.28 -15.32
C VAL A 122 4.39 -2.72 -15.48
N SER A 123 3.37 -3.52 -15.17
CA SER A 123 2.00 -3.06 -15.35
C SER A 123 1.71 -1.86 -14.45
N ARG A 124 0.94 -0.89 -14.99
CA ARG A 124 0.54 0.31 -14.24
C ARG A 124 -0.12 -0.03 -12.89
N ASN A 125 -0.93 -1.08 -12.85
CA ASN A 125 -1.60 -1.53 -11.64
C ASN A 125 -0.58 -1.99 -10.57
N GLU A 126 0.46 -2.74 -10.95
CA GLU A 126 1.52 -3.17 -10.02
C GLU A 126 2.35 -1.99 -9.50
N LEU A 127 2.59 -0.98 -10.34
CA LEU A 127 3.28 0.24 -9.94
C LEU A 127 2.49 1.03 -8.88
N ILE A 128 1.19 1.22 -9.12
CA ILE A 128 0.27 1.93 -8.21
C ILE A 128 0.09 1.16 -6.90
N ASP A 129 -0.08 -0.16 -7.00
CA ASP A 129 -0.19 -1.06 -5.87
C ASP A 129 1.05 -0.98 -4.96
N SER A 130 2.24 -1.02 -5.56
CA SER A 130 3.51 -0.88 -4.88
C SER A 130 3.63 0.46 -4.14
N TYR A 131 3.24 1.54 -4.82
CA TYR A 131 3.24 2.89 -4.26
C TYR A 131 2.36 3.00 -3.01
N TYR A 132 1.08 2.63 -3.11
CA TYR A 132 0.15 2.73 -1.99
C TYR A 132 0.44 1.72 -0.88
N SER A 133 0.99 0.55 -1.20
CA SER A 133 1.50 -0.38 -0.19
C SER A 133 2.58 0.25 0.68
N MET A 134 3.55 0.96 0.08
CA MET A 134 4.61 1.65 0.83
C MET A 134 4.06 2.84 1.62
N LEU A 135 3.15 3.61 1.03
CA LEU A 135 2.53 4.78 1.65
C LEU A 135 1.80 4.43 2.96
N PHE A 136 0.90 3.46 2.93
CA PHE A 136 0.12 3.08 4.11
C PHE A 136 0.97 2.36 5.15
N ALA A 137 1.92 1.52 4.71
CA ALA A 137 2.89 0.89 5.62
C ALA A 137 3.70 1.93 6.38
N SER A 138 4.22 2.93 5.68
CA SER A 138 4.94 4.05 6.28
C SER A 138 4.10 4.77 7.32
N TYR A 139 2.85 5.11 6.99
CA TYR A 139 2.00 5.86 7.91
C TYR A 139 1.85 5.13 9.26
N GLY A 140 1.47 3.84 9.27
CA GLY A 140 1.30 3.18 10.57
C GLY A 140 2.61 2.81 11.26
N ASN A 141 3.72 2.70 10.53
CA ASN A 141 5.04 2.52 11.14
C ASN A 141 5.56 3.80 11.80
N LYS A 142 5.31 4.97 11.20
CA LYS A 142 5.88 6.28 11.60
C LYS A 142 4.94 7.19 12.37
N VAL A 143 3.63 6.96 12.30
CA VAL A 143 2.62 7.72 13.04
C VAL A 143 2.09 6.86 14.17
N LYS A 144 2.63 7.10 15.38
CA LYS A 144 2.24 6.40 16.61
C LYS A 144 1.69 7.39 17.64
N PRO A 145 0.54 7.10 18.28
CA PRO A 145 -0.35 5.97 17.99
C PRO A 145 -1.01 6.10 16.61
N PHE A 146 -1.25 4.96 15.94
CA PHE A 146 -2.00 4.94 14.67
C PHE A 146 -3.37 5.58 14.87
N ASN A 147 -3.71 6.59 14.06
CA ASN A 147 -5.03 7.20 14.10
C ASN A 147 -5.43 7.92 12.81
N MET A 148 -6.30 7.32 12.01
CA MET A 148 -6.86 7.92 10.80
C MET A 148 -8.31 8.42 10.97
N SER A 149 -8.87 8.49 12.19
CA SER A 149 -10.30 8.82 12.37
C SER A 149 -10.72 10.20 11.86
N LYS A 150 -9.75 11.14 11.77
CA LYS A 150 -9.96 12.49 11.25
C LYS A 150 -9.65 12.62 9.75
N ILE A 151 -9.18 11.54 9.11
CA ILE A 151 -8.83 11.53 7.70
C ILE A 151 -10.06 11.15 6.88
N ASN A 152 -10.37 11.99 5.89
CA ASN A 152 -11.31 11.67 4.83
C ASN A 152 -10.56 11.68 3.50
N PHE A 153 -10.39 10.51 2.88
CA PHE A 153 -9.75 10.38 1.59
C PHE A 153 -10.73 10.78 0.48
N ASN A 154 -10.48 11.90 -0.19
CA ASN A 154 -11.25 12.34 -1.34
C ASN A 154 -10.58 11.85 -2.62
N LEU A 155 -11.01 10.70 -3.13
CA LEU A 155 -10.32 9.98 -4.20
C LEU A 155 -10.30 10.74 -5.53
N SER A 156 -11.24 11.66 -5.75
CA SER A 156 -11.26 12.53 -6.93
C SER A 156 -10.12 13.56 -6.95
N GLU A 157 -9.44 13.77 -5.82
CA GLU A 157 -8.36 14.74 -5.70
C GLU A 157 -6.96 14.16 -5.91
N TYR A 158 -6.85 12.85 -6.16
CA TYR A 158 -5.57 12.12 -6.11
C TYR A 158 -5.04 11.67 -7.48
N ASN A 159 -5.50 12.29 -8.57
CA ASN A 159 -5.10 11.94 -9.94
C ASN A 159 -5.29 10.45 -10.29
N LEU A 160 -6.26 9.80 -9.63
CA LEU A 160 -6.66 8.42 -9.91
C LEU A 160 -7.54 8.42 -11.17
N GLN A 161 -7.07 7.79 -12.23
CA GLN A 161 -7.63 7.92 -13.58
C GLN A 161 -8.91 7.12 -13.80
N ASN A 162 -9.10 6.03 -13.05
CA ASN A 162 -10.19 5.09 -13.24
C ASN A 162 -10.53 4.36 -11.93
N ASP A 163 -11.58 3.54 -11.98
CA ASP A 163 -12.06 2.83 -10.79
C ASP A 163 -11.12 1.71 -10.33
N THR A 164 -10.27 1.17 -11.20
CA THR A 164 -9.21 0.23 -10.81
C THR A 164 -8.23 0.91 -9.86
N GLU A 165 -7.75 2.12 -10.20
CA GLU A 165 -6.78 2.85 -9.37
C GLU A 165 -7.39 3.27 -8.02
N LYS A 166 -8.67 3.70 -8.02
CA LYS A 166 -9.44 3.97 -6.78
C LYS A 166 -9.59 2.72 -5.93
N GLY A 167 -9.89 1.59 -6.57
CA GLY A 167 -9.98 0.28 -5.91
C GLY A 167 -8.67 -0.13 -5.26
N ILE A 168 -7.53 0.01 -5.96
CA ILE A 168 -6.19 -0.28 -5.43
C ILE A 168 -5.89 0.60 -4.20
N PHE A 169 -6.16 1.91 -4.28
CA PHE A 169 -5.97 2.82 -3.15
C PHE A 169 -6.76 2.35 -1.91
N PHE A 170 -8.06 2.13 -2.09
CA PHE A 170 -8.95 1.73 -1.01
C PHE A 170 -8.51 0.38 -0.41
N LEU A 171 -8.31 -0.62 -1.25
CA LEU A 171 -7.98 -1.98 -0.83
C LEU A 171 -6.64 -2.04 -0.12
N ARG A 172 -5.63 -1.27 -0.56
CA ARG A 172 -4.35 -1.17 0.16
C ARG A 172 -4.48 -0.50 1.52
N CYS A 173 -5.28 0.56 1.62
CA CYS A 173 -5.55 1.19 2.91
C CYS A 173 -6.21 0.21 3.87
N MET A 174 -7.24 -0.50 3.40
CA MET A 174 -8.00 -1.44 4.22
C MET A 174 -7.23 -2.70 4.58
N GLU A 175 -6.36 -3.20 3.69
CA GLU A 175 -5.46 -4.31 3.99
C GLU A 175 -4.51 -3.94 5.14
N TYR A 176 -3.94 -2.73 5.12
CA TYR A 176 -3.09 -2.26 6.20
C TYR A 176 -3.85 -2.07 7.52
N CYS A 177 -5.02 -1.43 7.47
CA CYS A 177 -5.89 -1.28 8.64
C CYS A 177 -6.28 -2.65 9.21
N GLY A 178 -6.57 -3.62 8.34
CA GLY A 178 -6.94 -4.98 8.68
C GLY A 178 -5.85 -5.76 9.41
N LYS A 179 -4.58 -5.63 9.00
CA LYS A 179 -3.44 -6.28 9.69
C LYS A 179 -3.39 -5.93 11.18
N ASN A 180 -3.66 -4.67 11.53
CA ASN A 180 -3.60 -4.19 12.90
C ASN A 180 -4.66 -4.81 13.81
N ILE A 181 -5.84 -5.16 13.27
CA ILE A 181 -6.91 -5.81 14.03
C ILE A 181 -6.84 -7.34 13.94
N TRP A 182 -6.28 -7.87 12.85
CA TRP A 182 -6.23 -9.31 12.60
C TRP A 182 -5.44 -10.05 13.68
N GLY A 183 -4.28 -9.53 14.11
CA GLY A 183 -3.48 -10.16 15.17
C GLY A 183 -4.18 -10.16 16.53
N LEU A 184 -4.93 -9.09 16.84
CA LEU A 184 -5.70 -8.98 18.08
C LEU A 184 -6.86 -9.98 18.13
N ILE A 185 -7.42 -10.34 16.98
CA ILE A 185 -8.55 -11.25 16.89
C ILE A 185 -8.12 -12.71 16.73
N ASN A 186 -7.15 -12.98 15.86
CA ASN A 186 -6.82 -14.33 15.42
C ASN A 186 -5.64 -14.95 16.17
N ILE A 187 -4.66 -14.12 16.62
CA ILE A 187 -3.48 -14.60 17.35
C ILE A 187 -3.69 -14.55 18.86
N ALA A 188 -4.19 -13.43 19.41
CA ALA A 188 -4.30 -13.25 20.85
C ALA A 188 -5.23 -14.30 21.50
N LYS A 189 -4.82 -14.84 22.65
CA LYS A 189 -5.57 -15.80 23.47
C LYS A 189 -5.68 -15.28 24.91
N PRO A 190 -6.88 -14.94 25.43
CA PRO A 190 -8.15 -14.84 24.70
C PRO A 190 -8.12 -13.74 23.63
N MET A 191 -9.10 -13.78 22.73
CA MET A 191 -9.29 -12.77 21.68
C MET A 191 -9.37 -11.36 22.30
N ASN A 192 -8.63 -10.39 21.75
CA ASN A 192 -8.66 -9.00 22.21
C ASN A 192 -9.61 -8.14 21.35
N THR A 193 -10.91 -8.40 21.47
CA THR A 193 -11.96 -7.69 20.72
C THR A 193 -12.05 -6.21 21.10
N LYS A 194 -11.85 -5.87 22.37
CA LYS A 194 -11.82 -4.48 22.84
C LYS A 194 -10.71 -3.68 22.14
N GLY A 195 -9.49 -4.22 22.13
CA GLY A 195 -8.35 -3.59 21.46
C GLY A 195 -8.57 -3.47 19.95
N ALA A 196 -9.12 -4.51 19.32
CA ALA A 196 -9.44 -4.48 17.90
C ALA A 196 -10.51 -3.41 17.58
N TYR A 197 -11.58 -3.32 18.38
CA TYR A 197 -12.61 -2.29 18.23
C TYR A 197 -12.04 -0.88 18.42
N ASP A 198 -11.16 -0.69 19.40
CA ASP A 198 -10.45 0.58 19.62
C ASP A 198 -9.59 0.98 18.40
N TYR A 199 -9.02 0.02 17.67
CA TYR A 199 -8.36 0.27 16.40
C TYR A 199 -9.35 0.60 15.27
N ILE A 200 -10.47 -0.12 15.17
CA ILE A 200 -11.49 0.11 14.12
C ILE A 200 -12.05 1.53 14.16
N LYS A 201 -12.28 2.08 15.36
CA LYS A 201 -12.72 3.48 15.55
C LYS A 201 -11.74 4.51 14.96
N LYS A 202 -10.52 4.10 14.65
CA LYS A 202 -9.46 4.94 14.09
C LYS A 202 -9.31 4.80 12.57
N PHE A 203 -10.16 4.02 11.92
CA PHE A 203 -10.13 3.86 10.47
C PHE A 203 -10.61 5.14 9.77
N PRO A 204 -10.14 5.40 8.53
CA PRO A 204 -10.48 6.60 7.78
C PRO A 204 -11.89 6.56 7.20
N LYS A 205 -12.29 7.70 6.62
CA LYS A 205 -13.41 7.81 5.68
C LYS A 205 -12.91 7.89 4.24
N PHE A 206 -13.77 7.54 3.30
CA PHE A 206 -13.52 7.68 1.86
C PHE A 206 -14.71 8.43 1.25
N ASN A 207 -14.44 9.54 0.58
CA ASN A 207 -15.46 10.40 -0.04
C ASN A 207 -16.60 10.78 0.93
N GLY A 208 -16.27 10.99 2.21
CA GLY A 208 -17.23 11.31 3.28
C GLY A 208 -17.91 10.10 3.93
N LEU A 209 -17.80 8.91 3.32
CA LEU A 209 -18.42 7.67 3.79
C LEU A 209 -17.51 6.92 4.76
N LYS A 210 -18.08 6.16 5.70
CA LYS A 210 -17.30 5.26 6.55
C LYS A 210 -16.66 4.19 5.67
N TYR A 211 -15.47 3.70 6.04
CA TYR A 211 -14.72 2.73 5.24
C TYR A 211 -15.52 1.47 4.84
N TYR A 212 -16.48 1.04 5.66
CA TYR A 212 -17.29 -0.14 5.35
C TYR A 212 -18.37 0.13 4.30
N GLN A 213 -18.62 1.39 3.94
CA GLN A 213 -19.63 1.80 2.96
C GLN A 213 -19.07 1.99 1.55
N TYR A 214 -17.77 1.79 1.36
CA TYR A 214 -17.15 1.77 0.04
C TYR A 214 -17.42 0.41 -0.62
N ASN A 215 -18.15 0.42 -1.73
CA ASN A 215 -18.62 -0.77 -2.43
C ASN A 215 -18.32 -0.76 -3.95
N ASP A 216 -17.53 0.20 -4.41
CA ASP A 216 -17.16 0.35 -5.82
C ASP A 216 -16.00 -0.59 -6.20
N PHE A 217 -16.29 -1.88 -6.34
CA PHE A 217 -15.33 -2.89 -6.80
C PHE A 217 -15.66 -3.44 -8.19
N ASN A 218 -16.40 -2.67 -9.01
CA ASN A 218 -16.78 -3.03 -10.39
C ASN A 218 -15.66 -2.77 -11.42
N PHE A 219 -14.40 -2.83 -10.99
CA PHE A 219 -13.25 -2.73 -11.89
C PHE A 219 -12.79 -4.13 -12.36
N PRO A 220 -12.10 -4.22 -13.52
CA PRO A 220 -11.57 -5.48 -14.05
C PRO A 220 -10.57 -6.11 -13.09
N ASP A 221 -10.63 -7.43 -12.95
CA ASP A 221 -9.60 -8.16 -12.21
C ASP A 221 -8.29 -8.22 -13.02
N PHE A 222 -7.18 -8.41 -12.32
CA PHE A 222 -5.86 -8.61 -12.91
C PHE A 222 -5.02 -9.49 -11.99
N GLU A 223 -4.01 -10.13 -12.54
CA GLU A 223 -3.09 -10.97 -11.78
C GLU A 223 -1.78 -10.24 -11.50
N MET A 224 -1.26 -10.41 -10.28
CA MET A 224 0.08 -9.91 -9.93
C MET A 224 0.74 -10.77 -8.85
N ILE A 225 2.05 -10.57 -8.66
CA ILE A 225 2.78 -11.18 -7.55
C ILE A 225 2.52 -10.35 -6.27
N ILE A 226 1.66 -10.86 -5.39
CA ILE A 226 1.32 -10.18 -4.13
C ILE A 226 2.36 -10.48 -3.04
N TYR A 227 2.79 -11.74 -2.96
CA TYR A 227 3.89 -12.18 -2.12
C TYR A 227 5.01 -12.76 -3.00
N THR A 228 6.26 -12.36 -2.74
CA THR A 228 7.42 -12.72 -3.57
C THR A 228 7.71 -14.22 -3.63
N ASN A 229 7.19 -15.01 -2.69
CA ASN A 229 7.31 -16.46 -2.65
C ASN A 229 6.07 -17.21 -3.19
N ARG A 230 5.13 -16.48 -3.78
CA ARG A 230 3.94 -17.04 -4.43
C ARG A 230 3.93 -16.69 -5.90
N GLY A 231 3.21 -17.49 -6.68
CA GLY A 231 2.95 -17.17 -8.09
C GLY A 231 2.05 -15.94 -8.22
N LYS A 232 1.66 -15.65 -9.46
CA LYS A 232 0.63 -14.66 -9.73
C LYS A 232 -0.70 -15.12 -9.11
N GLU A 233 -1.40 -14.20 -8.48
CA GLU A 233 -2.73 -14.43 -7.89
C GLU A 233 -3.69 -13.32 -8.36
N SER A 234 -4.99 -13.62 -8.42
CA SER A 234 -6.02 -12.62 -8.68
C SER A 234 -5.98 -11.50 -7.62
N TYR A 235 -5.96 -10.26 -8.10
CA TYR A 235 -5.95 -9.08 -7.23
C TYR A 235 -7.23 -9.00 -6.41
N LYS A 236 -8.39 -9.16 -7.06
CA LYS A 236 -9.69 -9.07 -6.38
C LYS A 236 -9.87 -10.20 -5.39
N ASP A 237 -9.54 -11.45 -5.76
CA ASP A 237 -9.65 -12.59 -4.85
C ASP A 237 -8.81 -12.38 -3.58
N PHE A 238 -7.61 -11.82 -3.71
CA PHE A 238 -6.78 -11.56 -2.55
C PHE A 238 -7.31 -10.39 -1.71
N PHE A 239 -7.45 -9.20 -2.31
CA PHE A 239 -7.67 -7.98 -1.57
C PHE A 239 -9.13 -7.81 -1.12
N ILE A 240 -10.11 -8.25 -1.90
CA ILE A 240 -11.51 -8.25 -1.47
C ILE A 240 -11.70 -9.29 -0.35
N ASN A 241 -11.04 -10.45 -0.40
CA ASN A 241 -11.03 -11.38 0.74
C ASN A 241 -10.47 -10.70 2.00
N LYS A 242 -9.37 -9.94 1.90
CA LYS A 242 -8.83 -9.19 3.05
C LYS A 242 -9.80 -8.15 3.57
N TYR A 243 -10.53 -7.47 2.69
CA TYR A 243 -11.56 -6.55 3.11
C TYR A 243 -12.75 -7.25 3.80
N TYR A 244 -13.17 -8.43 3.32
CA TYR A 244 -14.14 -9.27 4.04
C TYR A 244 -13.66 -9.66 5.44
N GLU A 245 -12.39 -10.06 5.60
CA GLU A 245 -11.82 -10.34 6.92
C GLU A 245 -11.94 -9.12 7.85
N VAL A 246 -11.72 -7.89 7.36
CA VAL A 246 -11.92 -6.67 8.14
C VAL A 246 -13.37 -6.49 8.58
N LEU A 247 -14.32 -6.64 7.65
CA LEU A 247 -15.74 -6.44 7.93
C LEU A 247 -16.28 -7.48 8.92
N LEU A 248 -15.91 -8.75 8.74
CA LEU A 248 -16.30 -9.83 9.65
C LEU A 248 -15.70 -9.63 11.05
N ASN A 249 -14.43 -9.24 11.13
CA ASN A 249 -13.79 -8.88 12.39
C ASN A 249 -14.49 -7.70 13.07
N HIS A 250 -14.94 -6.70 12.31
CA HIS A 250 -15.73 -5.60 12.85
C HIS A 250 -17.05 -6.09 13.44
N LEU A 251 -17.80 -6.96 12.74
CA LEU A 251 -19.02 -7.55 13.26
C LEU A 251 -18.79 -8.36 14.55
N ILE A 252 -17.70 -9.13 14.63
CA ILE A 252 -17.31 -9.86 15.85
C ILE A 252 -17.09 -8.89 17.01
N CYS A 253 -16.31 -7.82 16.79
CA CYS A 253 -16.06 -6.80 17.81
C CYS A 253 -17.36 -6.14 18.28
N LEU A 254 -18.26 -5.77 17.37
CA LEU A 254 -19.54 -5.15 17.75
C LEU A 254 -20.36 -6.07 18.65
N LYS A 255 -20.46 -7.37 18.31
CA LYS A 255 -21.18 -8.36 19.13
C LYS A 255 -20.50 -8.58 20.49
N LYS A 256 -19.17 -8.75 20.53
CA LYS A 256 -18.43 -9.08 21.76
C LYS A 256 -18.33 -7.91 22.75
N GLU A 257 -18.30 -6.69 22.24
CA GLU A 257 -18.24 -5.46 23.05
C GLU A 257 -19.64 -4.90 23.36
N ASN A 258 -20.72 -5.68 23.15
CA ASN A 258 -22.12 -5.32 23.40
C ASN A 258 -22.49 -3.94 22.81
N ARG A 259 -22.04 -3.68 21.58
CA ARG A 259 -22.35 -2.42 20.89
C ARG A 259 -23.81 -2.41 20.44
N PRO A 260 -24.42 -1.22 20.29
CA PRO A 260 -25.81 -1.12 19.84
C PRO A 260 -26.04 -1.90 18.56
N GLU A 261 -27.15 -2.63 18.50
CA GLU A 261 -27.56 -3.43 17.36
C GLU A 261 -27.64 -2.62 16.04
N LYS A 262 -27.96 -1.32 16.16
CA LYS A 262 -27.91 -0.39 15.02
C LYS A 262 -26.51 -0.32 14.38
N GLU A 263 -25.43 -0.26 15.17
CA GLU A 263 -24.06 -0.22 14.62
C GLU A 263 -23.75 -1.52 13.86
N TYR A 264 -24.22 -2.66 14.35
CA TYR A 264 -24.07 -3.96 13.68
C TYR A 264 -24.77 -3.98 12.32
N HIS A 265 -26.03 -3.54 12.28
CA HIS A 265 -26.81 -3.46 11.04
C HIS A 265 -26.25 -2.45 10.05
N GLU A 266 -25.72 -1.32 10.50
CA GLU A 266 -25.06 -0.34 9.63
C GLU A 266 -23.86 -0.97 8.89
N VAL A 267 -23.06 -1.79 9.56
CA VAL A 267 -21.93 -2.48 8.93
C VAL A 267 -22.42 -3.60 8.01
N LEU A 268 -23.35 -4.42 8.49
CA LEU A 268 -23.87 -5.56 7.75
C LEU A 268 -24.55 -5.14 6.44
N LEU A 269 -25.43 -4.14 6.50
CA LEU A 269 -26.24 -3.67 5.37
C LEU A 269 -25.59 -2.53 4.59
N GLY A 270 -24.64 -1.83 5.19
CA GLY A 270 -23.91 -0.73 4.54
C GLY A 270 -22.70 -1.18 3.72
N SER A 271 -22.25 -2.43 3.87
CA SER A 271 -21.03 -2.93 3.23
C SER A 271 -21.27 -3.97 2.15
N ILE A 272 -20.20 -4.45 1.52
CA ILE A 272 -20.24 -5.58 0.59
C ILE A 272 -20.64 -6.91 1.24
N LEU A 273 -20.86 -6.95 2.56
CA LEU A 273 -21.40 -8.13 3.23
C LEU A 273 -22.79 -8.50 2.70
N LYS A 274 -23.65 -7.55 2.34
CA LYS A 274 -24.98 -7.85 1.75
C LYS A 274 -24.92 -8.20 0.26
N ASP A 275 -23.80 -7.99 -0.39
CA ASP A 275 -23.67 -8.08 -1.84
C ASP A 275 -23.08 -9.44 -2.23
N LYS A 276 -23.96 -10.33 -2.70
CA LYS A 276 -23.61 -11.71 -3.04
C LYS A 276 -22.68 -11.81 -4.24
N ASP A 277 -22.64 -10.80 -5.12
CA ASP A 277 -21.82 -10.84 -6.33
C ASP A 277 -20.32 -10.85 -6.00
N TYR A 278 -19.96 -10.31 -4.83
CA TYR A 278 -18.59 -10.29 -4.32
C TYR A 278 -18.21 -11.52 -3.50
N TYR A 279 -19.15 -12.41 -3.12
CA TYR A 279 -18.86 -13.56 -2.24
C TYR A 279 -17.87 -14.54 -2.86
N LYS A 280 -17.80 -14.60 -4.19
CA LYS A 280 -16.82 -15.42 -4.93
C LYS A 280 -15.37 -15.07 -4.57
N HIS A 281 -15.12 -13.84 -4.14
CA HIS A 281 -13.80 -13.36 -3.71
C HIS A 281 -13.53 -13.60 -2.22
N SER A 282 -14.42 -14.27 -1.48
CA SER A 282 -14.24 -14.52 -0.03
C SER A 282 -13.93 -15.97 0.26
N LYS A 283 -12.93 -16.21 1.11
CA LYS A 283 -12.64 -17.53 1.70
C LYS A 283 -13.60 -17.91 2.82
N ASN A 284 -14.46 -16.98 3.25
CA ASN A 284 -15.43 -17.16 4.33
C ASN A 284 -16.87 -17.27 3.82
N LYS A 285 -17.07 -17.82 2.61
CA LYS A 285 -18.38 -17.86 1.94
C LYS A 285 -19.49 -18.48 2.81
N SER A 286 -19.21 -19.56 3.52
CA SER A 286 -20.20 -20.20 4.41
C SER A 286 -20.67 -19.28 5.54
N ILE A 287 -19.78 -18.46 6.10
CA ILE A 287 -20.14 -17.45 7.11
C ILE A 287 -21.03 -16.40 6.47
N LEU A 288 -20.65 -15.91 5.28
CA LEU A 288 -21.41 -14.88 4.56
C LEU A 288 -22.83 -15.34 4.21
N ASP A 289 -22.99 -16.57 3.70
CA ASP A 289 -24.29 -17.17 3.41
C ASP A 289 -25.15 -17.29 4.68
N GLY A 290 -24.50 -17.57 5.83
CA GLY A 290 -25.15 -17.66 7.13
C GLY A 290 -25.69 -16.33 7.66
N LEU A 291 -24.98 -15.22 7.45
CA LEU A 291 -25.30 -13.89 8.01
C LEU A 291 -26.72 -13.40 7.70
N PHE A 292 -27.26 -13.78 6.55
CA PHE A 292 -28.58 -13.32 6.09
C PHE A 292 -29.67 -14.42 6.16
N SER A 293 -29.29 -15.65 6.49
CA SER A 293 -30.23 -16.75 6.67
C SER A 293 -31.06 -16.60 7.96
N GLU A 294 -30.47 -16.04 9.02
CA GLU A 294 -31.15 -15.73 10.29
C GLU A 294 -32.19 -14.60 10.11
N VAL A 295 -31.92 -13.59 9.28
CA VAL A 295 -32.83 -12.45 9.03
C VAL A 295 -34.14 -12.85 8.34
N SER A 296 -34.17 -14.02 7.71
CA SER A 296 -35.36 -14.57 7.04
C SER A 296 -36.23 -15.47 7.92
N ARG A 297 -35.80 -15.80 9.15
CA ARG A 297 -36.57 -16.61 10.10
C ARG A 297 -37.36 -15.79 11.12
N ASP A 298 -37.02 -14.51 11.27
CA ASP A 298 -37.72 -13.56 12.17
C ASP A 298 -38.70 -12.63 11.42
N ARG A 299 -39.19 -13.05 10.24
CA ARG A 299 -40.30 -12.39 9.53
C ARG A 299 -41.46 -13.35 9.31
#